data_AF-A0AAN7ZCG9-F1
#
_entry.id   AF-A0AAN7ZCG9-F1
#
_cell.length_a   1.000
_cell.length_b   1.000
_cell.length_c   1.000
_cell.angle_alpha   90.00
_cell.angle_beta   90.00
_cell.angle_gamma   90.00
#
_symmetry.space_group_name_H-M   'P 1'
#
loop_
_entity.id
_entity.type
_entity.pdbx_description
1 polymer ?
#
loop_
_entity_poly.entity_id
_entity_poly.type
_entity_poly.pdbx_seq_one_letter_code
_entity_poly.pdbx_strand_id
1 'polypeptide(L)'
;MGQYNNLEDQSRTICSDFNSGVRQKNVCLISVVLGFTIGLILGIFLPLICLENSIKNSTHPISDAAIRNIFLNNSFKAQNSSPITFVEQTQCDNTLIEDGIYWGTKVEGALPEGYLTKMHETWTDYVRGAVAVKLEGGCGRMQNRLLTFQDGRQGCVRYRQNTDQIQGELFSFYLAQILKLPNLAPSTVTTVNLQSSLWGHLENEIASAQWNSNRPVVITQFISDLNSANIPNVFRPIERHLNKYDVFNMTGDRVLKNLVELAQWSDLIIFDYLTANLDRIVNNLYNYQWNVNIMDAPAHNLAKKLDLLIFLDNESGLLHGYRLLKKYEVYHSVLLDNLCMFRKSTAEVIRHLYRNKSVGHLLKNMFEKRNNPQVKDVLPSLPEKSIKILNERIEKVHNQILKCESMFFDSNRT
;
A
#
# COMPACT_ATOMS: atom_id res chain seq x y z
N MET A 1 -63.26 -13.63 -20.34
CA MET A 1 -62.29 -14.35 -21.19
C MET A 1 -60.99 -14.37 -20.42
N GLY A 2 -60.65 -15.38 -19.63
CA GLY A 2 -60.43 -16.80 -19.94
C GLY A 2 -59.07 -17.15 -19.31
N GLN A 3 -59.07 -17.60 -18.05
CA GLN A 3 -58.81 -18.98 -17.62
C GLN A 3 -57.43 -19.54 -18.05
N TYR A 4 -56.50 -19.61 -17.10
CA TYR A 4 -55.48 -20.65 -16.99
C TYR A 4 -55.11 -20.86 -15.51
N ASN A 5 -55.99 -21.57 -14.80
CA ASN A 5 -55.65 -22.38 -13.62
C ASN A 5 -55.97 -23.81 -14.04
N ASN A 6 -54.97 -24.69 -14.18
CA ASN A 6 -55.12 -26.16 -14.18
C ASN A 6 -53.76 -26.82 -14.47
N LEU A 7 -52.98 -27.07 -13.43
CA LEU A 7 -51.83 -27.98 -13.47
C LEU A 7 -51.78 -28.91 -12.22
N GLU A 8 -52.90 -29.06 -11.51
CA GLU A 8 -52.98 -29.92 -10.33
C GLU A 8 -53.69 -31.27 -10.58
N ASP A 9 -54.18 -31.53 -11.81
CA ASP A 9 -55.08 -32.65 -12.09
C ASP A 9 -54.50 -33.76 -13.00
N GLN A 10 -53.18 -33.79 -13.21
CA GLN A 10 -52.52 -34.83 -14.05
C GLN A 10 -51.64 -35.83 -13.29
N SER A 11 -51.68 -35.86 -11.95
CA SER A 11 -50.96 -36.88 -11.15
C SER A 11 -51.87 -37.97 -10.55
N ARG A 12 -53.14 -38.02 -10.94
CA ARG A 12 -54.11 -39.03 -10.46
C ARG A 12 -54.53 -40.01 -11.54
N THR A 13 -53.60 -40.67 -12.22
CA THR A 13 -53.97 -41.82 -13.08
C THR A 13 -52.84 -42.81 -13.36
N ILE A 14 -52.01 -43.15 -12.37
CA ILE A 14 -51.26 -44.42 -12.42
C ILE A 14 -51.24 -44.98 -11.00
N CYS A 15 -52.05 -46.02 -10.79
CA CYS A 15 -52.20 -46.89 -9.60
C CYS A 15 -53.66 -47.00 -9.13
N SER A 16 -54.54 -47.44 -10.03
CA SER A 16 -55.68 -48.26 -9.63
C SER A 16 -55.35 -49.73 -9.92
N ASP A 17 -55.69 -50.57 -8.96
CA ASP A 17 -55.71 -52.04 -9.00
C ASP A 17 -54.36 -52.76 -8.82
N PHE A 18 -54.05 -53.13 -7.57
CA PHE A 18 -54.00 -54.54 -7.16
C PHE A 18 -53.84 -54.69 -5.64
N ASN A 19 -54.64 -55.60 -5.09
CA ASN A 19 -54.79 -55.93 -3.67
C ASN A 19 -53.52 -56.59 -3.08
N SER A 20 -52.61 -55.83 -2.45
CA SER A 20 -51.62 -56.34 -1.46
C SER A 20 -51.07 -55.22 -0.53
N GLY A 21 -51.97 -54.61 0.24
CA GLY A 21 -51.89 -53.23 0.73
C GLY A 21 -50.91 -52.84 1.86
N VAL A 22 -49.93 -53.65 2.26
CA VAL A 22 -48.94 -53.22 3.31
C VAL A 22 -47.49 -53.48 2.91
N ARG A 23 -47.17 -54.62 2.28
CA ARG A 23 -45.77 -54.93 1.88
C ARG A 23 -45.28 -54.06 0.73
N GLN A 24 -46.10 -53.80 -0.29
CA GLN A 24 -45.69 -53.00 -1.45
C GLN A 24 -45.46 -51.52 -1.13
N LYS A 25 -46.25 -50.94 -0.21
CA LYS A 25 -46.04 -49.55 0.25
C LYS A 25 -44.70 -49.40 0.97
N ASN A 26 -44.33 -50.37 1.80
CA ASN A 26 -43.04 -50.36 2.50
C ASN A 26 -41.88 -50.54 1.53
N VAL A 27 -42.00 -51.41 0.52
CA VAL A 27 -40.95 -51.59 -0.51
C VAL A 27 -40.79 -50.34 -1.38
N CYS A 28 -41.90 -49.70 -1.77
CA CYS A 28 -41.84 -48.46 -2.54
C CYS A 28 -41.20 -47.32 -1.72
N LEU A 29 -41.60 -47.14 -0.46
CA LEU A 29 -41.01 -46.13 0.42
C LEU A 29 -39.51 -46.38 0.66
N ILE A 30 -39.12 -47.65 0.88
CA ILE A 30 -37.72 -48.04 1.02
C ILE A 30 -36.93 -47.74 -0.26
N SER A 31 -37.51 -48.00 -1.44
CA SER A 31 -36.85 -47.71 -2.72
C SER A 31 -36.64 -46.21 -2.96
N VAL A 32 -37.59 -45.37 -2.56
CA VAL A 32 -37.49 -43.90 -2.67
C VAL A 32 -36.43 -43.37 -1.69
N VAL A 33 -36.40 -43.87 -0.45
CA VAL A 33 -35.40 -43.48 0.54
C VAL A 33 -34.00 -43.94 0.11
N LEU A 34 -33.86 -45.15 -0.43
CA LEU A 34 -32.59 -45.64 -1.00
C LEU A 34 -32.14 -44.81 -2.20
N GLY A 35 -33.05 -44.50 -3.13
CA GLY A 35 -32.76 -43.65 -4.28
C GLY A 35 -32.31 -42.24 -3.86
N PHE A 36 -32.99 -41.63 -2.88
CA PHE A 36 -32.64 -40.31 -2.37
C PHE A 36 -31.30 -40.32 -1.64
N THR A 37 -31.03 -41.30 -0.78
CA THR A 37 -29.76 -41.40 -0.04
C THR A 37 -28.58 -41.66 -0.97
N ILE A 38 -28.72 -42.55 -1.96
CA ILE A 38 -27.70 -42.79 -2.98
C ILE A 38 -27.50 -41.53 -3.83
N GLY A 39 -28.59 -40.88 -4.26
CA GLY A 39 -28.52 -39.64 -5.04
C GLY A 39 -27.84 -38.50 -4.30
N LEU A 40 -28.05 -38.37 -2.98
CA LEU A 40 -27.43 -37.35 -2.15
C LEU A 40 -25.94 -37.64 -1.90
N ILE A 41 -25.58 -38.92 -1.71
CA ILE A 41 -24.18 -39.33 -1.58
C ILE A 41 -23.41 -39.10 -2.89
N LEU A 42 -23.97 -39.51 -4.03
CA LEU A 42 -23.33 -39.35 -5.34
C LEU A 42 -23.35 -37.90 -5.84
N GLY A 43 -24.43 -37.16 -5.59
CA GLY A 43 -24.65 -35.82 -6.15
C GLY A 43 -24.09 -34.67 -5.29
N ILE A 44 -23.88 -34.88 -3.99
CA ILE A 44 -23.41 -33.84 -3.08
C ILE A 44 -22.12 -34.25 -2.39
N PHE A 45 -22.08 -35.43 -1.76
CA PHE A 45 -20.90 -35.82 -0.97
C PHE A 45 -19.68 -36.18 -1.82
N LEU A 46 -19.86 -36.92 -2.91
CA LEU A 46 -18.75 -37.25 -3.81
C LEU A 46 -18.11 -36.02 -4.46
N PRO A 47 -18.87 -35.05 -5.01
CA PRO A 47 -18.32 -33.79 -5.49
C PRO A 47 -17.62 -32.99 -4.38
N LEU A 48 -18.14 -32.96 -3.15
CA LEU A 48 -17.49 -32.28 -2.03
C LEU A 48 -16.17 -32.95 -1.61
N ILE A 49 -16.10 -34.28 -1.59
CA ILE A 49 -14.87 -35.01 -1.28
C ILE A 49 -13.83 -34.85 -2.41
N CYS A 50 -14.28 -34.89 -3.67
CA CYS A 50 -13.42 -34.60 -4.82
C CYS A 50 -12.95 -33.14 -4.82
N LEU A 51 -13.80 -32.18 -4.41
CA LEU A 51 -13.46 -30.77 -4.29
C LEU A 51 -12.49 -30.54 -3.13
N GLU A 52 -12.70 -31.16 -1.97
CA GLU A 52 -11.80 -31.07 -0.82
C GLU A 52 -10.42 -31.68 -1.13
N ASN A 53 -10.39 -32.81 -1.84
CA ASN A 53 -9.14 -33.41 -2.32
C ASN A 53 -8.46 -32.56 -3.42
N SER A 54 -9.23 -31.90 -4.27
CA SER A 54 -8.71 -30.95 -5.27
C SER A 54 -8.16 -29.68 -4.61
N ILE A 55 -8.79 -29.18 -3.55
CA ILE A 55 -8.32 -28.03 -2.75
C ILE A 55 -7.06 -28.39 -1.93
N LYS A 56 -7.00 -29.59 -1.35
CA LYS A 56 -5.80 -30.09 -0.65
C LYS A 56 -4.63 -30.35 -1.62
N ASN A 57 -4.90 -30.78 -2.85
CA ASN A 57 -3.86 -30.98 -3.87
C ASN A 57 -3.48 -29.70 -4.64
N SER A 58 -4.30 -28.64 -4.61
CA SER A 58 -4.03 -27.35 -5.28
C SER A 58 -3.49 -26.27 -4.33
N THR A 59 -3.28 -26.59 -3.05
CA THR A 59 -2.63 -25.71 -2.09
C THR A 59 -1.21 -26.20 -1.77
N HIS A 60 -0.38 -26.27 -2.81
CA HIS A 60 1.00 -25.86 -2.61
C HIS A 60 1.06 -24.36 -2.91
N PRO A 61 0.98 -23.47 -1.89
CA PRO A 61 1.55 -22.15 -2.09
C PRO A 61 2.98 -22.37 -2.58
N ILE A 62 3.36 -21.70 -3.66
CA ILE A 62 4.76 -21.59 -4.05
C ILE A 62 5.49 -21.17 -2.78
N SER A 63 6.31 -22.07 -2.23
CA SER A 63 6.97 -21.88 -0.95
C SER A 63 7.66 -20.52 -0.94
N ASP A 64 7.70 -19.83 0.19
CA ASP A 64 8.53 -18.62 0.36
C ASP A 64 9.98 -18.89 -0.09
N ALA A 65 10.43 -20.15 -0.04
CA ALA A 65 11.71 -20.61 -0.57
C ALA A 65 11.76 -20.66 -2.11
N ALA A 66 10.66 -20.95 -2.81
CA ALA A 66 10.58 -20.94 -4.27
C ALA A 66 10.48 -19.51 -4.82
N ILE A 67 9.77 -18.59 -4.14
CA ILE A 67 9.87 -17.15 -4.41
C ILE A 67 11.31 -16.69 -4.13
N ARG A 68 11.89 -17.00 -2.96
CA ARG A 68 13.31 -16.71 -2.71
C ARG A 68 14.26 -17.31 -3.75
N ASN A 69 14.01 -18.52 -4.27
CA ASN A 69 14.88 -19.15 -5.26
C ASN A 69 14.73 -18.56 -6.66
N ILE A 70 13.53 -18.13 -7.08
CA ILE A 70 13.34 -17.39 -8.33
C ILE A 70 14.02 -16.02 -8.23
N PHE A 71 13.94 -15.37 -7.06
CA PHE A 71 14.41 -14.01 -6.86
C PHE A 71 15.92 -13.92 -6.53
N LEU A 72 16.48 -14.87 -5.77
CA LEU A 72 17.90 -14.89 -5.37
C LEU A 72 18.82 -15.53 -6.42
N ASN A 73 18.37 -16.54 -7.19
CA ASN A 73 19.21 -17.10 -8.25
C ASN A 73 19.44 -16.10 -9.39
N ASN A 74 18.50 -15.20 -9.65
CA ASN A 74 18.65 -14.19 -10.70
C ASN A 74 19.54 -13.02 -10.26
N SER A 75 19.69 -12.77 -8.95
CA SER A 75 20.63 -11.77 -8.44
C SER A 75 22.11 -12.20 -8.52
N PHE A 76 22.41 -13.49 -8.75
CA PHE A 76 23.78 -14.02 -8.88
C PHE A 76 24.12 -14.62 -10.25
N LYS A 77 23.14 -14.79 -11.16
CA LYS A 77 23.38 -15.34 -12.51
C LYS A 77 23.69 -14.33 -13.62
N ALA A 78 23.91 -13.06 -13.27
CA ALA A 78 24.38 -12.04 -14.22
C ALA A 78 25.92 -12.01 -14.39
N GLN A 79 26.64 -13.06 -13.97
CA GLN A 79 28.05 -13.26 -14.27
C GLN A 79 28.23 -14.54 -15.08
N ASN A 80 28.06 -14.45 -16.39
CA ASN A 80 28.71 -15.28 -17.40
C ASN A 80 28.33 -14.80 -18.81
N SER A 81 28.65 -13.55 -19.11
CA SER A 81 28.90 -13.13 -20.49
C SER A 81 30.28 -12.48 -20.55
N SER A 82 31.07 -12.95 -21.50
CA SER A 82 32.49 -12.67 -21.72
C SER A 82 32.82 -11.16 -21.76
N PRO A 83 34.09 -10.77 -21.51
CA PRO A 83 34.46 -9.36 -21.40
C PRO A 83 34.50 -8.74 -22.79
N ILE A 84 33.45 -8.02 -23.17
CA ILE A 84 33.55 -7.08 -24.29
C ILE A 84 34.09 -5.78 -23.70
N THR A 85 35.38 -5.56 -23.92
CA THR A 85 36.07 -4.32 -23.61
C THR A 85 35.58 -3.24 -24.57
N PHE A 86 34.51 -2.55 -24.20
CA PHE A 86 34.24 -1.21 -24.73
C PHE A 86 34.75 -0.21 -23.69
N VAL A 87 35.99 0.25 -23.90
CA VAL A 87 36.43 1.54 -23.36
C VAL A 87 35.71 2.59 -24.18
N GLU A 88 34.44 2.81 -23.86
CA GLU A 88 33.75 4.02 -24.25
C GLU A 88 33.91 4.96 -23.07
N GLN A 89 34.76 5.98 -23.24
CA GLN A 89 34.82 7.14 -22.36
C GLN A 89 33.48 7.88 -22.41
N THR A 90 32.45 7.31 -21.81
CA THR A 90 31.29 8.07 -21.37
C THR A 90 31.79 8.88 -20.19
N GLN A 91 32.15 10.13 -20.49
CA GLN A 91 32.34 11.17 -19.51
C GLN A 91 31.19 11.06 -18.51
N CYS A 92 31.47 10.57 -17.30
CA CYS A 92 30.50 10.44 -16.23
C CYS A 92 29.86 11.80 -16.05
N ASP A 93 28.64 11.97 -16.56
CA ASP A 93 27.90 13.20 -16.40
C ASP A 93 27.50 13.29 -14.94
N ASN A 94 28.39 13.88 -14.14
CA ASN A 94 28.17 14.17 -12.72
C ASN A 94 26.91 15.02 -12.49
N THR A 95 26.34 15.62 -13.55
CA THR A 95 25.08 16.32 -13.45
C THR A 95 23.89 15.36 -13.36
N LEU A 96 23.99 14.13 -13.87
CA LEU A 96 22.92 13.11 -13.79
C LEU A 96 23.10 12.13 -12.63
N ILE A 97 24.33 11.71 -12.35
CA ILE A 97 24.66 10.78 -11.26
C ILE A 97 25.87 11.29 -10.48
N GLU A 98 25.74 11.39 -9.17
CA GLU A 98 26.81 11.77 -8.24
C GLU A 98 27.27 10.55 -7.43
N ASP A 99 28.59 10.41 -7.25
CA ASP A 99 29.25 9.31 -6.51
C ASP A 99 28.75 7.88 -6.86
N GLY A 100 28.29 7.69 -8.10
CA GLY A 100 27.88 6.40 -8.64
C GLY A 100 26.52 5.86 -8.14
N ILE A 101 25.94 6.44 -7.09
CA ILE A 101 24.66 5.98 -6.51
C ILE A 101 23.68 7.10 -6.17
N TYR A 102 24.08 8.37 -6.28
CA TYR A 102 23.21 9.49 -5.97
C TYR A 102 22.67 10.13 -7.25
N TRP A 103 21.44 10.62 -7.20
CA TRP A 103 20.92 11.48 -8.27
C TRP A 103 21.73 12.77 -8.33
N GLY A 104 22.23 13.11 -9.52
CA GLY A 104 23.03 14.30 -9.75
C GLY A 104 22.20 15.59 -9.74
N THR A 105 22.91 16.72 -9.76
CA THR A 105 22.34 18.07 -9.60
C THR A 105 21.26 18.44 -10.62
N LYS A 106 21.33 17.90 -11.84
CA LYS A 106 20.32 18.13 -12.89
C LYS A 106 19.00 17.45 -12.57
N VAL A 107 19.03 16.25 -11.98
CA VAL A 107 17.83 15.52 -11.58
C VAL A 107 17.25 16.15 -10.31
N GLU A 108 18.08 16.40 -9.30
CA GLU A 108 17.64 17.03 -8.03
C GLU A 108 17.08 18.44 -8.26
N GLY A 109 17.73 19.25 -9.10
CA GLY A 109 17.26 20.59 -9.45
C GLY A 109 15.96 20.63 -10.27
N ALA A 110 15.57 19.51 -10.89
CA ALA A 110 14.34 19.37 -11.65
C ALA A 110 13.20 18.70 -10.85
N LEU A 111 13.45 18.29 -9.59
CA LEU A 111 12.40 17.73 -8.75
C LEU A 111 11.36 18.81 -8.41
N PRO A 112 10.07 18.45 -8.41
CA PRO A 112 9.02 19.36 -7.95
C PRO A 112 9.19 19.64 -6.45
N GLU A 113 8.94 20.89 -6.05
CA GLU A 113 9.06 21.37 -4.66
C GLU A 113 8.15 20.57 -3.69
N GLY A 114 6.97 20.20 -4.16
CA GLY A 114 5.94 19.49 -3.38
C GLY A 114 5.50 20.22 -2.12
N TYR A 115 5.29 19.48 -1.03
CA TYR A 115 4.77 20.03 0.21
C TYR A 115 5.86 20.28 1.25
N LEU A 116 6.17 21.55 1.48
CA LEU A 116 7.15 21.96 2.49
C LEU A 116 6.54 22.06 3.89
N THR A 117 7.41 22.07 4.91
CA THR A 117 7.02 22.16 6.33
C THR A 117 6.03 23.30 6.62
N LYS A 118 6.24 24.48 6.02
CA LYS A 118 5.36 25.63 6.19
C LYS A 118 3.92 25.35 5.72
N MET A 119 3.75 24.56 4.66
CA MET A 119 2.40 24.19 4.17
C MET A 119 1.69 23.26 5.15
N HIS A 120 2.43 22.35 5.79
CA HIS A 120 1.89 21.48 6.83
C HIS A 120 1.45 22.24 8.08
N GLU A 121 2.26 23.20 8.53
CA GLU A 121 1.95 24.06 9.68
C GLU A 121 0.72 24.92 9.38
N THR A 122 0.70 25.58 8.21
CA THR A 122 -0.43 26.40 7.76
C THR A 122 -1.72 25.59 7.70
N TRP A 123 -1.68 24.37 7.17
CA TRP A 123 -2.86 23.50 7.14
C TRP A 123 -3.33 23.09 8.53
N THR A 124 -2.40 22.78 9.43
CA THR A 124 -2.71 22.39 10.81
C THR A 124 -3.41 23.52 11.55
N ASP A 125 -2.87 24.74 11.44
CA ASP A 125 -3.44 25.92 12.10
C ASP A 125 -4.78 26.32 11.48
N TYR A 126 -4.90 26.20 10.16
CA TYR A 126 -6.17 26.39 9.46
C TYR A 126 -7.26 25.46 10.00
N VAL A 127 -7.03 24.14 10.03
CA VAL A 127 -8.05 23.17 10.47
C VAL A 127 -8.46 23.37 11.93
N ARG A 128 -7.55 23.81 12.81
CA ARG A 128 -7.84 24.09 14.22
C ARG A 128 -8.84 25.23 14.41
N GLY A 129 -8.80 26.24 13.55
CA GLY A 129 -9.69 27.41 13.59
C GLY A 129 -10.85 27.35 12.61
N ALA A 130 -10.93 26.31 11.78
CA ALA A 130 -11.91 26.22 10.71
C ALA A 130 -13.32 25.84 11.20
N VAL A 131 -14.29 26.17 10.37
CA VAL A 131 -15.69 25.73 10.46
C VAL A 131 -15.98 24.90 9.21
N ALA A 132 -16.48 23.68 9.39
CA ALA A 132 -16.95 22.88 8.27
C ALA A 132 -18.45 23.04 8.07
N VAL A 133 -18.85 23.09 6.80
CA VAL A 133 -20.23 23.36 6.38
C VAL A 133 -20.86 22.20 5.62
N LYS A 134 -20.06 21.23 5.19
CA LYS A 134 -20.54 20.04 4.48
C LYS A 134 -19.63 18.84 4.71
N LEU A 135 -20.22 17.67 4.86
CA LEU A 135 -19.53 16.38 4.96
C LEU A 135 -20.25 15.35 4.07
N GLU A 136 -19.57 14.84 3.06
CA GLU A 136 -20.19 13.94 2.07
C GLU A 136 -19.30 12.75 1.71
N GLY A 137 -19.88 11.74 1.06
CA GLY A 137 -19.13 10.59 0.56
C GLY A 137 -18.05 11.03 -0.45
N GLY A 138 -16.83 10.55 -0.26
CA GLY A 138 -15.70 10.93 -1.12
C GLY A 138 -14.37 10.42 -0.59
N CYS A 139 -13.28 10.77 -1.27
CA CYS A 139 -11.91 10.42 -0.87
C CYS A 139 -11.65 8.89 -0.82
N GLY A 140 -12.22 8.14 -1.77
CA GLY A 140 -11.96 6.71 -1.95
C GLY A 140 -12.95 5.83 -1.18
N ARG A 141 -12.57 5.36 0.01
CA ARG A 141 -13.32 4.33 0.76
C ARG A 141 -14.66 4.84 1.30
N MET A 142 -15.62 3.91 1.48
CA MET A 142 -16.97 4.19 1.97
C MET A 142 -17.03 4.96 3.30
N GLN A 143 -16.06 4.75 4.21
CA GLN A 143 -16.00 5.47 5.50
C GLN A 143 -15.28 6.82 5.42
N ASN A 144 -14.55 7.09 4.34
CA ASN A 144 -13.91 8.39 4.15
C ASN A 144 -14.96 9.43 3.78
N ARG A 145 -14.70 10.69 4.12
CA ARG A 145 -15.58 11.79 3.76
C ARG A 145 -14.79 12.93 3.14
N LEU A 146 -15.43 13.60 2.19
CA LEU A 146 -15.00 14.92 1.73
C LEU A 146 -15.63 15.95 2.65
N LEU A 147 -14.78 16.72 3.33
CA LEU A 147 -15.15 17.83 4.19
C LEU A 147 -14.99 19.12 3.40
N THR A 148 -16.02 19.96 3.36
CA THR A 148 -15.94 21.31 2.80
C THR A 148 -16.03 22.33 3.92
N PHE A 149 -15.06 23.24 3.95
CA PHE A 149 -14.98 24.32 4.91
C PHE A 149 -15.79 25.54 4.45
N GLN A 150 -16.07 26.47 5.37
CA GLN A 150 -16.87 27.67 5.09
C GLN A 150 -16.28 28.54 3.96
N ASP A 151 -14.95 28.54 3.78
CA ASP A 151 -14.25 29.28 2.72
C ASP A 151 -14.19 28.54 1.37
N GLY A 152 -14.84 27.37 1.27
CA GLY A 152 -14.85 26.53 0.08
C GLY A 152 -13.63 25.60 -0.06
N ARG A 153 -12.62 25.67 0.82
CA ARG A 153 -11.54 24.68 0.84
C ARG A 153 -12.10 23.30 1.18
N GLN A 154 -11.35 22.28 0.80
CA GLN A 154 -11.76 20.90 1.00
C GLN A 154 -10.66 20.06 1.68
N GLY A 155 -11.09 19.07 2.46
CA GLY A 155 -10.23 18.10 3.13
C GLY A 155 -10.80 16.69 3.03
N CYS A 156 -9.93 15.71 2.83
CA CYS A 156 -10.27 14.31 2.96
C CYS A 156 -10.15 13.87 4.42
N VAL A 157 -11.26 13.41 4.99
CA VAL A 157 -11.32 12.91 6.36
C VAL A 157 -11.28 11.39 6.36
N ARG A 158 -10.28 10.83 7.04
CA ARG A 158 -10.12 9.40 7.27
C ARG A 158 -10.62 9.05 8.67
N TYR A 159 -11.70 8.30 8.73
CA TYR A 159 -12.25 7.71 9.95
C TYR A 159 -12.04 6.20 9.94
N ARG A 160 -11.54 5.65 11.05
CA ARG A 160 -11.35 4.20 11.21
C ARG A 160 -11.80 3.75 12.58
N GLN A 161 -12.28 2.52 12.63
CA GLN A 161 -12.57 1.85 13.90
C GLN A 161 -11.27 1.41 14.61
N ASN A 162 -10.26 1.01 13.82
CA ASN A 162 -8.97 0.59 14.32
C ASN A 162 -8.02 1.79 14.46
N THR A 163 -7.58 2.04 15.69
CA THR A 163 -6.62 3.09 16.02
C THR A 163 -5.26 2.89 15.34
N ASP A 164 -4.83 1.64 15.10
CA ASP A 164 -3.56 1.34 14.39
C ASP A 164 -3.49 2.00 13.02
N GLN A 165 -4.62 2.10 12.31
CA GLN A 165 -4.68 2.69 10.97
C GLN A 165 -4.61 4.22 11.01
N ILE A 166 -5.25 4.85 12.01
CA ILE A 166 -5.13 6.29 12.25
C ILE A 166 -3.68 6.63 12.64
N GLN A 167 -3.07 5.84 13.50
CA GLN A 167 -1.66 5.99 13.87
C GLN A 167 -0.74 5.72 12.67
N GLY A 168 -1.05 4.73 11.84
CA GLY A 168 -0.32 4.42 10.61
C GLY A 168 -0.26 5.63 9.69
N GLU A 169 -1.39 6.26 9.41
CA GLU A 169 -1.48 7.48 8.59
C GLU A 169 -0.68 8.63 9.23
N LEU A 170 -0.92 8.92 10.52
CA LEU A 170 -0.33 10.05 11.23
C LEU A 170 1.19 9.93 11.37
N PHE A 171 1.69 8.78 11.81
CA PHE A 171 3.12 8.59 12.04
C PHE A 171 3.88 8.36 10.74
N SER A 172 3.25 7.85 9.68
CA SER A 172 3.84 7.85 8.34
C SER A 172 4.01 9.28 7.82
N PHE A 173 3.03 10.17 8.06
CA PHE A 173 3.15 11.60 7.75
C PHE A 173 4.28 12.30 8.53
N TYR A 174 4.47 11.98 9.80
CA TYR A 174 5.60 12.50 10.58
C TYR A 174 6.94 11.94 10.12
N LEU A 175 7.01 10.63 9.84
CA LEU A 175 8.24 10.00 9.34
C LEU A 175 8.66 10.61 8.00
N ALA A 176 7.72 10.85 7.08
CA ALA A 176 8.00 11.51 5.82
C ALA A 176 8.63 12.90 6.00
N GLN A 177 8.13 13.69 6.97
CA GLN A 177 8.73 14.99 7.29
C GLN A 177 10.13 14.87 7.88
N ILE A 178 10.38 13.86 8.73
CA ILE A 178 11.73 13.58 9.24
C ILE A 178 12.67 13.24 8.08
N LEU A 179 12.20 12.41 7.14
CA LEU A 179 12.89 12.03 5.90
C LEU A 179 12.97 13.16 4.86
N LYS A 180 12.31 14.30 5.11
CA LYS A 180 12.21 15.45 4.21
C LYS A 180 11.59 15.11 2.85
N LEU A 181 10.61 14.21 2.84
CA LEU A 181 9.88 13.82 1.64
C LEU A 181 8.75 14.83 1.36
N PRO A 182 8.77 15.54 0.22
CA PRO A 182 7.74 16.53 -0.13
C PRO A 182 6.46 15.91 -0.71
N ASN A 183 6.38 14.57 -0.75
CA ASN A 183 5.36 13.82 -1.48
C ASN A 183 4.05 13.60 -0.71
N LEU A 184 3.99 13.97 0.58
CA LEU A 184 2.78 13.77 1.40
C LEU A 184 2.02 15.08 1.57
N ALA A 185 0.73 15.02 1.29
CA ALA A 185 -0.17 16.15 1.44
C ALA A 185 -0.27 16.60 2.92
N PRO A 186 -0.46 17.91 3.18
CA PRO A 186 -0.68 18.43 4.53
C PRO A 186 -1.81 17.68 5.22
N SER A 187 -1.51 17.14 6.41
CA SER A 187 -2.43 16.31 7.18
C SER A 187 -2.37 16.70 8.65
N THR A 188 -3.52 16.66 9.31
CA THR A 188 -3.65 16.94 10.75
C THR A 188 -4.64 15.97 11.38
N VAL A 189 -4.48 15.68 12.65
CA VAL A 189 -5.41 14.83 13.40
C VAL A 189 -6.28 15.69 14.32
N THR A 190 -7.54 15.33 14.43
CA THR A 190 -8.51 15.95 15.34
C THR A 190 -9.47 14.88 15.87
N THR A 191 -10.35 15.23 16.79
CA THR A 191 -11.41 14.35 17.29
C THR A 191 -12.77 14.79 16.77
N VAL A 192 -13.66 13.83 16.49
CA VAL A 192 -15.06 14.12 16.14
C VAL A 192 -15.77 14.65 17.39
N ASN A 193 -16.01 15.95 17.43
CA ASN A 193 -16.53 16.65 18.61
C ASN A 193 -17.57 17.68 18.18
N LEU A 194 -18.86 17.38 18.34
CA LEU A 194 -19.98 18.25 17.94
C LEU A 194 -20.03 19.58 18.72
N GLN A 195 -19.30 19.69 19.83
CA GLN A 195 -19.17 20.94 20.57
C GLN A 195 -18.08 21.85 19.98
N SER A 196 -17.27 21.38 19.02
CA SER A 196 -16.23 22.19 18.37
C SER A 196 -16.77 22.91 17.14
N SER A 197 -16.16 24.06 16.81
CA SER A 197 -16.50 24.84 15.62
C SER A 197 -16.37 24.05 14.32
N LEU A 198 -15.45 23.10 14.27
CA LEU A 198 -15.18 22.28 13.10
C LEU A 198 -16.36 21.35 12.78
N TRP A 199 -17.00 20.75 13.79
CA TRP A 199 -18.02 19.71 13.58
C TRP A 199 -19.44 20.12 13.96
N GLY A 200 -19.64 21.25 14.64
CA GLY A 200 -20.91 21.60 15.27
C GLY A 200 -22.11 21.74 14.33
N HIS A 201 -21.88 21.97 13.04
CA HIS A 201 -22.95 22.06 12.03
C HIS A 201 -23.18 20.77 11.24
N LEU A 202 -22.47 19.68 11.57
CA LEU A 202 -22.44 18.44 10.79
C LEU A 202 -23.07 17.24 11.51
N GLU A 203 -23.94 17.48 12.49
CA GLU A 203 -24.53 16.41 13.32
C GLU A 203 -25.25 15.35 12.47
N ASN A 204 -26.07 15.79 11.51
CA ASN A 204 -26.83 14.89 10.63
C ASN A 204 -25.92 14.08 9.71
N GLU A 205 -24.89 14.70 9.14
CA GLU A 205 -23.93 14.06 8.25
C GLU A 205 -23.03 13.06 9.01
N ILE A 206 -22.61 13.41 10.23
CA ILE A 206 -21.85 12.53 11.12
C ILE A 206 -22.69 11.32 11.54
N ALA A 207 -23.96 11.54 11.90
CA ALA A 207 -24.90 10.47 12.23
C ALA A 207 -25.15 9.55 11.03
N SER A 208 -25.37 10.13 9.84
CA SER A 208 -25.53 9.39 8.58
C SER A 208 -24.27 8.61 8.20
N ALA A 209 -23.09 9.13 8.55
CA ALA A 209 -21.81 8.45 8.37
C ALA A 209 -21.54 7.37 9.42
N GLN A 210 -22.39 7.24 10.45
CA GLN A 210 -22.23 6.33 11.57
C GLN A 210 -20.89 6.52 12.31
N TRP A 211 -20.46 7.77 12.41
CA TRP A 211 -19.24 8.13 13.14
C TRP A 211 -19.54 8.32 14.61
N ASN A 212 -18.68 7.78 15.47
CA ASN A 212 -18.81 7.97 16.91
C ASN A 212 -18.12 9.26 17.35
N SER A 213 -18.72 9.92 18.35
CA SER A 213 -18.10 11.04 19.06
C SER A 213 -16.78 10.65 19.71
N ASN A 214 -15.90 11.64 19.89
CA ASN A 214 -14.57 11.52 20.48
C ASN A 214 -13.64 10.53 19.77
N ARG A 215 -13.91 10.19 18.50
CA ARG A 215 -13.01 9.36 17.69
C ARG A 215 -11.96 10.21 16.99
N PRO A 216 -10.68 9.78 16.96
CA PRO A 216 -9.66 10.47 16.19
C PRO A 216 -9.88 10.26 14.70
N VAL A 217 -9.71 11.33 13.93
CA VAL A 217 -9.76 11.33 12.47
C VAL A 217 -8.58 12.13 11.90
N VAL A 218 -8.08 11.70 10.75
CA VAL A 218 -7.05 12.46 10.02
C VAL A 218 -7.72 13.27 8.92
N ILE A 219 -7.45 14.56 8.88
CA ILE A 219 -7.90 15.49 7.84
C ILE A 219 -6.69 15.87 6.98
N THR A 220 -6.66 15.32 5.77
CA THR A 220 -5.66 15.63 4.76
C THR A 220 -6.22 16.65 3.78
N GLN A 221 -5.43 17.62 3.34
CA GLN A 221 -5.86 18.57 2.32
C GLN A 221 -6.34 17.84 1.06
N PHE A 222 -7.52 18.21 0.55
CA PHE A 222 -8.03 17.62 -0.70
C PHE A 222 -7.17 18.06 -1.88
N ILE A 223 -6.91 17.12 -2.79
CA ILE A 223 -6.13 17.36 -4.00
C ILE A 223 -6.98 16.98 -5.20
N SER A 224 -7.32 17.98 -6.01
CA SER A 224 -7.99 17.79 -7.29
C SER A 224 -7.00 17.34 -8.37
N ASP A 225 -7.56 16.78 -9.45
CA ASP A 225 -6.89 16.55 -10.73
C ASP A 225 -5.68 15.60 -10.64
N LEU A 226 -5.86 14.55 -9.85
CA LEU A 226 -4.88 13.48 -9.67
C LEU A 226 -4.91 12.50 -10.85
N ASN A 227 -3.73 12.19 -11.38
CA ASN A 227 -3.54 11.14 -12.37
C ASN A 227 -3.00 9.87 -11.72
N SER A 228 -3.32 8.71 -12.29
CA SER A 228 -2.77 7.44 -11.83
C SER A 228 -1.25 7.36 -12.02
N ALA A 229 -0.54 6.73 -11.09
CA ALA A 229 0.90 6.49 -11.18
C ALA A 229 1.20 5.03 -11.55
N ASN A 230 1.75 4.80 -12.74
CA ASN A 230 2.13 3.47 -13.20
C ASN A 230 3.52 3.09 -12.65
N ILE A 231 3.69 1.81 -12.31
CA ILE A 231 4.97 1.28 -11.85
C ILE A 231 6.00 1.41 -13.00
N PRO A 232 7.18 2.02 -12.78
CA PRO A 232 8.23 2.12 -13.78
C PRO A 232 8.73 0.76 -14.24
N ASN A 233 9.12 0.66 -15.52
CA ASN A 233 9.60 -0.59 -16.13
C ASN A 233 10.86 -1.16 -15.46
N VAL A 234 11.63 -0.34 -14.73
CA VAL A 234 12.78 -0.79 -13.94
C VAL A 234 12.37 -1.54 -12.67
N PHE A 235 11.09 -1.47 -12.26
CA PHE A 235 10.55 -2.13 -11.07
C PHE A 235 9.46 -3.17 -11.39
N ARG A 236 9.10 -3.39 -12.67
CA ARG A 236 8.07 -4.39 -13.05
C ARG A 236 8.61 -5.82 -13.04
N PRO A 237 9.77 -6.13 -13.66
CA PRO A 237 10.37 -7.44 -13.54
C PRO A 237 11.06 -7.56 -12.19
N ILE A 238 10.94 -8.74 -11.60
CA ILE A 238 11.54 -9.09 -10.31
C ILE A 238 13.08 -9.04 -10.37
N GLU A 239 13.63 -9.31 -11.54
CA GLU A 239 15.06 -9.38 -11.81
C GLU A 239 15.69 -8.01 -12.08
N ARG A 240 14.88 -6.95 -12.19
CA ARG A 240 15.39 -5.62 -12.47
C ARG A 240 15.74 -4.86 -11.20
N HIS A 241 16.86 -4.18 -11.31
CA HIS A 241 17.40 -3.26 -10.34
C HIS A 241 17.37 -1.85 -10.91
N LEU A 242 17.49 -0.87 -10.03
CA LEU A 242 17.78 0.51 -10.41
C LEU A 242 19.18 0.86 -9.90
N ASN A 243 20.15 0.90 -10.82
CA ASN A 243 21.52 1.33 -10.57
C ASN A 243 22.01 2.32 -11.64
N LYS A 244 23.28 2.74 -11.55
CA LYS A 244 23.86 3.73 -12.47
C LYS A 244 23.80 3.32 -13.95
N TYR A 245 23.97 2.04 -14.25
CA TYR A 245 23.92 1.54 -15.64
C TYR A 245 22.50 1.61 -16.20
N ASP A 246 21.48 1.34 -15.38
CA ASP A 246 20.08 1.49 -15.80
C ASP A 246 19.77 2.94 -16.15
N VAL A 247 20.30 3.89 -15.38
CA VAL A 247 20.17 5.33 -15.63
C VAL A 247 20.90 5.75 -16.91
N PHE A 248 22.15 5.32 -17.12
CA PHE A 248 22.91 5.65 -18.33
C PHE A 248 22.32 5.04 -19.61
N ASN A 249 21.67 3.87 -19.50
CA ASN A 249 21.02 3.23 -20.64
C ASN A 249 19.66 3.87 -21.02
N MET A 250 19.16 4.85 -20.26
CA MET A 250 17.92 5.54 -20.62
C MET A 250 18.13 6.52 -21.76
N THR A 251 17.40 6.31 -22.85
CA THR A 251 17.45 7.13 -24.06
C THR A 251 16.08 7.75 -24.38
N GLY A 252 16.07 8.80 -25.19
CA GLY A 252 14.86 9.45 -25.71
C GLY A 252 14.59 10.88 -25.18
N ASP A 253 13.58 11.52 -25.75
CA ASP A 253 13.33 12.97 -25.57
C ASP A 253 12.84 13.36 -24.16
N ARG A 254 12.42 12.38 -23.36
CA ARG A 254 11.85 12.58 -22.01
C ARG A 254 12.71 11.99 -20.90
N VAL A 255 14.00 11.72 -21.16
CA VAL A 255 14.91 11.11 -20.18
C VAL A 255 14.90 11.85 -18.85
N LEU A 256 15.10 13.18 -18.83
CA LEU A 256 15.14 13.94 -17.58
C LEU A 256 13.85 13.79 -16.77
N LYS A 257 12.68 13.86 -17.43
CA LYS A 257 11.38 13.69 -16.76
C LYS A 257 11.23 12.29 -16.15
N ASN A 258 11.68 11.26 -16.86
CA ASN A 258 11.68 9.89 -16.37
C ASN A 258 12.62 9.72 -15.16
N LEU A 259 13.80 10.34 -15.19
CA LEU A 259 14.76 10.31 -14.07
C LEU A 259 14.22 11.04 -12.83
N VAL A 260 13.58 12.19 -13.02
CA VAL A 260 12.89 12.94 -11.95
C VAL A 260 11.78 12.09 -11.31
N GLU A 261 11.02 11.35 -12.11
CA GLU A 261 10.03 10.43 -11.59
C GLU A 261 10.70 9.27 -10.82
N LEU A 262 11.75 8.65 -11.37
CA LEU A 262 12.49 7.56 -10.71
C LEU A 262 13.14 7.98 -9.39
N ALA A 263 13.60 9.22 -9.28
CA ALA A 263 14.10 9.77 -8.03
C ALA A 263 13.00 9.77 -6.95
N GLN A 264 11.77 10.15 -7.29
CA GLN A 264 10.64 10.08 -6.37
C GLN A 264 10.22 8.64 -6.04
N TRP A 265 10.32 7.71 -7.00
CA TRP A 265 10.12 6.28 -6.72
C TRP A 265 11.21 5.70 -5.79
N SER A 266 12.45 6.16 -5.88
CA SER A 266 13.52 5.73 -4.97
C SER A 266 13.21 6.12 -3.52
N ASP A 267 12.71 7.35 -3.30
CA ASP A 267 12.21 7.80 -2.00
C ASP A 267 10.99 6.99 -1.54
N LEU A 268 10.05 6.70 -2.45
CA LEU A 268 8.87 5.89 -2.14
C LEU A 268 9.25 4.48 -1.68
N ILE A 269 10.19 3.82 -2.36
CA ILE A 269 10.65 2.47 -1.99
C ILE A 269 11.28 2.49 -0.60
N ILE A 270 12.11 3.48 -0.28
CA ILE A 270 12.66 3.64 1.07
C ILE A 270 11.54 3.87 2.07
N PHE A 271 10.61 4.77 1.77
CA PHE A 271 9.51 5.12 2.67
C PHE A 271 8.61 3.93 2.96
N ASP A 272 8.12 3.25 1.92
CA ASP A 272 7.28 2.07 2.03
C ASP A 272 8.00 0.91 2.69
N TYR A 273 9.31 0.75 2.43
CA TYR A 273 10.13 -0.20 3.17
C TYR A 273 10.11 0.15 4.65
N LEU A 274 10.47 1.36 5.06
CA LEU A 274 10.52 1.76 6.46
C LEU A 274 9.17 1.61 7.16
N THR A 275 8.07 2.02 6.52
CA THR A 275 6.73 1.89 7.10
C THR A 275 6.14 0.50 6.93
N ALA A 276 6.75 -0.40 6.15
CA ALA A 276 6.12 -1.65 5.72
C ALA A 276 4.72 -1.42 5.10
N ASN A 277 4.59 -0.39 4.26
CA ASN A 277 3.31 -0.10 3.60
C ASN A 277 3.06 -1.12 2.49
N LEU A 278 2.06 -1.96 2.70
CA LEU A 278 1.72 -3.04 1.79
C LEU A 278 0.80 -2.61 0.64
N ASP A 279 0.12 -1.47 0.74
CA ASP A 279 -1.04 -1.13 -0.13
C ASP A 279 -0.63 -0.31 -1.37
N ARG A 280 0.55 -0.60 -1.91
CA ARG A 280 1.16 0.03 -3.10
C ARG A 280 1.86 -1.05 -3.95
N ILE A 281 3.13 -0.85 -4.33
CA ILE A 281 3.90 -1.80 -5.16
C ILE A 281 3.91 -3.21 -4.55
N VAL A 282 4.02 -3.32 -3.22
CA VAL A 282 4.00 -4.61 -2.52
C VAL A 282 2.70 -5.37 -2.76
N ASN A 283 1.56 -4.68 -2.85
CA ASN A 283 0.30 -5.32 -3.20
C ASN A 283 0.35 -5.85 -4.65
N ASN A 284 0.88 -5.10 -5.60
CA ASN A 284 1.06 -5.57 -6.97
C ASN A 284 1.98 -6.80 -7.01
N LEU A 285 3.14 -6.77 -6.33
CA LEU A 285 4.08 -7.89 -6.27
C LEU A 285 3.45 -9.13 -5.60
N TYR A 286 2.70 -8.95 -4.52
CA TYR A 286 1.99 -10.05 -3.86
C TYR A 286 0.97 -10.69 -4.81
N ASN A 287 0.25 -9.87 -5.59
CA ASN A 287 -0.77 -10.36 -6.52
C ASN A 287 -0.22 -10.89 -7.85
N TYR A 288 1.06 -10.63 -8.16
CA TYR A 288 1.71 -11.05 -9.40
C TYR A 288 1.67 -12.56 -9.60
N GLN A 289 1.70 -13.33 -8.51
CA GLN A 289 1.60 -14.80 -8.55
C GLN A 289 0.28 -15.33 -9.14
N TRP A 290 -0.80 -14.53 -9.11
CA TRP A 290 -2.10 -14.89 -9.69
C TRP A 290 -2.40 -14.13 -10.99
N ASN A 291 -1.80 -12.96 -11.18
CA ASN A 291 -1.99 -12.14 -12.38
C ASN A 291 -0.69 -11.44 -12.77
N VAL A 292 -0.01 -11.97 -13.78
CA VAL A 292 1.27 -11.42 -14.27
C VAL A 292 1.13 -10.00 -14.82
N ASN A 293 -0.06 -9.60 -15.28
CA ASN A 293 -0.30 -8.25 -15.81
C ASN A 293 -0.56 -7.22 -14.71
N ILE A 294 -0.59 -7.62 -13.42
CA ILE A 294 -0.86 -6.70 -12.31
C ILE A 294 0.22 -5.61 -12.16
N MET A 295 1.44 -5.86 -12.66
CA MET A 295 2.54 -4.89 -12.63
C MET A 295 2.39 -3.79 -13.70
N ASP A 296 1.52 -3.99 -14.69
CA ASP A 296 1.15 -2.96 -15.67
C ASP A 296 0.03 -2.05 -15.18
N ALA A 297 -0.67 -2.44 -14.12
CA ALA A 297 -1.66 -1.62 -13.46
C ALA A 297 -1.00 -0.47 -12.67
N PRO A 298 -1.71 0.66 -12.47
CA PRO A 298 -1.25 1.70 -11.57
C PRO A 298 -0.98 1.15 -10.16
N ALA A 299 0.03 1.72 -9.49
CA ALA A 299 0.23 1.45 -8.08
C ALA A 299 -0.94 2.04 -7.29
N HIS A 300 -1.55 1.20 -6.45
CA HIS A 300 -2.63 1.65 -5.57
C HIS A 300 -2.13 2.73 -4.60
N ASN A 301 -3.02 3.65 -4.20
CA ASN A 301 -2.72 4.74 -3.26
C ASN A 301 -1.50 5.62 -3.61
N LEU A 302 -1.16 5.68 -4.90
CA LEU A 302 -0.13 6.55 -5.46
C LEU A 302 -0.72 7.29 -6.66
N ALA A 303 -0.56 8.61 -6.66
CA ALA A 303 -1.05 9.45 -7.73
C ALA A 303 0.01 10.45 -8.18
N LYS A 304 -0.26 11.13 -9.29
CA LYS A 304 0.56 12.20 -9.85
C LYS A 304 -0.25 13.48 -9.90
N LYS A 305 0.32 14.57 -9.37
CA LYS A 305 -0.12 15.93 -9.65
C LYS A 305 0.99 16.64 -10.40
N LEU A 306 0.76 16.94 -11.67
CA LEU A 306 1.83 17.35 -12.59
C LEU A 306 2.95 16.31 -12.56
N ASP A 307 4.17 16.70 -12.18
CA ASP A 307 5.34 15.84 -12.09
C ASP A 307 5.63 15.33 -10.65
N LEU A 308 4.80 15.68 -9.66
CA LEU A 308 4.95 15.25 -8.28
C LEU A 308 4.15 13.97 -8.01
N LEU A 309 4.84 12.94 -7.50
CA LEU A 309 4.21 11.77 -6.92
C LEU A 309 3.59 12.12 -5.57
N ILE A 310 2.33 11.77 -5.37
CA ILE A 310 1.59 12.00 -4.12
C ILE A 310 1.39 10.67 -3.40
N PHE A 311 1.89 10.60 -2.17
CA PHE A 311 1.78 9.40 -1.34
C PHE A 311 0.50 9.45 -0.51
N LEU A 312 -0.56 8.81 -1.03
CA LEU A 312 -1.88 8.76 -0.41
C LEU A 312 -2.05 7.54 0.48
N ASP A 313 -2.99 7.62 1.44
CA ASP A 313 -3.51 6.50 2.24
C ASP A 313 -2.42 5.59 2.83
N ASN A 314 -1.66 6.14 3.76
CA ASN A 314 -0.53 5.48 4.43
C ASN A 314 -0.97 4.77 5.72
N GLU A 315 -2.27 4.50 5.89
CA GLU A 315 -2.87 3.85 7.05
C GLU A 315 -2.38 2.41 7.28
N SER A 316 -1.94 1.74 6.22
CA SER A 316 -1.39 0.39 6.27
C SER A 316 0.07 0.38 6.72
N GLY A 317 0.69 1.55 6.90
CA GLY A 317 2.06 1.70 7.38
C GLY A 317 2.21 1.53 8.89
N LEU A 318 3.45 1.35 9.31
CA LEU A 318 3.93 1.20 10.67
C LEU A 318 3.15 0.11 11.42
N LEU A 319 2.31 0.46 12.40
CA LEU A 319 1.69 -0.49 13.33
C LEU A 319 0.98 -1.65 12.59
N HIS A 320 0.13 -1.31 11.62
CA HIS A 320 -0.58 -2.31 10.85
C HIS A 320 0.36 -3.13 9.96
N GLY A 321 1.24 -2.47 9.19
CA GLY A 321 2.21 -3.13 8.31
C GLY A 321 3.18 -4.04 9.05
N TYR A 322 3.66 -3.60 10.22
CA TYR A 322 4.60 -4.34 11.08
C TYR A 322 4.04 -5.66 11.60
N ARG A 323 2.72 -5.73 11.85
CA ARG A 323 2.06 -6.99 12.21
C ARG A 323 2.10 -8.02 11.08
N LEU A 324 2.19 -7.55 9.83
CA LEU A 324 2.11 -8.38 8.63
C LEU A 324 3.48 -8.64 8.00
N LEU A 325 4.57 -8.19 8.63
CA LEU A 325 5.94 -8.36 8.13
C LEU A 325 6.29 -9.81 7.84
N LYS A 326 5.85 -10.77 8.67
CA LYS A 326 6.11 -12.19 8.43
C LYS A 326 5.69 -12.63 7.02
N LYS A 327 4.62 -12.04 6.47
CA LYS A 327 4.06 -12.35 5.16
C LYS A 327 4.63 -11.46 4.05
N TYR A 328 4.81 -10.15 4.31
CA TYR A 328 5.10 -9.18 3.25
C TYR A 328 6.56 -8.68 3.19
N GLU A 329 7.40 -9.02 4.18
CA GLU A 329 8.78 -8.52 4.24
C GLU A 329 9.62 -8.93 3.03
N VAL A 330 9.34 -10.09 2.42
CA VAL A 330 10.05 -10.55 1.22
C VAL A 330 9.89 -9.56 0.07
N TYR A 331 8.69 -9.03 -0.17
CA TYR A 331 8.44 -8.08 -1.26
C TYR A 331 9.07 -6.72 -1.00
N HIS A 332 9.01 -6.25 0.26
CA HIS A 332 9.73 -5.04 0.66
C HIS A 332 11.25 -5.18 0.48
N SER A 333 11.80 -6.31 0.89
CA SER A 333 13.25 -6.59 0.77
C SER A 333 13.68 -6.62 -0.68
N VAL A 334 12.91 -7.28 -1.56
CA VAL A 334 13.23 -7.35 -2.99
C VAL A 334 13.32 -5.96 -3.60
N LEU A 335 12.39 -5.05 -3.29
CA LEU A 335 12.45 -3.68 -3.80
C LEU A 335 13.66 -2.91 -3.26
N LEU A 336 13.96 -3.04 -1.96
CA LEU A 336 15.11 -2.36 -1.35
C LEU A 336 16.45 -2.90 -1.86
N ASP A 337 16.60 -4.22 -1.91
CA ASP A 337 17.86 -4.89 -2.26
C ASP A 337 18.26 -4.62 -3.73
N ASN A 338 17.27 -4.31 -4.57
CA ASN A 338 17.42 -3.93 -5.99
C ASN A 338 17.52 -2.41 -6.21
N LEU A 339 17.49 -1.60 -5.15
CA LEU A 339 17.66 -0.14 -5.24
C LEU A 339 19.11 0.24 -4.96
N CYS A 340 19.79 0.84 -5.94
CA CYS A 340 21.12 1.44 -5.83
C CYS A 340 21.22 2.82 -6.48
N MET A 341 20.09 3.53 -6.59
CA MET A 341 20.04 4.96 -6.88
C MET A 341 19.22 5.66 -5.81
N PHE A 342 19.79 6.67 -5.17
CA PHE A 342 19.21 7.34 -4.01
C PHE A 342 19.27 8.85 -4.15
N ARG A 343 18.33 9.55 -3.53
CA ARG A 343 18.50 10.97 -3.29
C ARG A 343 19.48 11.20 -2.15
N LYS A 344 20.46 12.06 -2.37
CA LYS A 344 21.53 12.33 -1.38
C LYS A 344 20.93 12.86 -0.07
N SER A 345 19.91 13.72 -0.16
CA SER A 345 19.19 14.24 1.01
C SER A 345 18.57 13.14 1.86
N THR A 346 17.95 12.14 1.23
CA THR A 346 17.30 11.02 1.92
C THR A 346 18.34 10.10 2.56
N ALA A 347 19.40 9.76 1.83
CA ALA A 347 20.49 8.93 2.35
C ALA A 347 21.18 9.54 3.59
N GLU A 348 21.44 10.86 3.58
CA GLU A 348 22.01 11.56 4.73
C GLU A 348 21.09 11.52 5.96
N VAL A 349 19.78 11.67 5.78
CA VAL A 349 18.83 11.53 6.89
C VAL A 349 18.86 10.11 7.44
N ILE A 350 18.88 9.08 6.59
CA ILE A 350 18.98 7.68 7.02
C ILE A 350 20.25 7.44 7.84
N ARG A 351 21.41 7.95 7.40
CA ARG A 351 22.68 7.88 8.14
C ARG A 351 22.57 8.52 9.51
N HIS A 352 21.97 9.71 9.59
CA HIS A 352 21.77 10.41 10.85
C HIS A 352 20.85 9.63 11.81
N LEU A 353 19.73 9.11 11.31
CA LEU A 353 18.79 8.32 12.11
C LEU A 353 19.42 7.00 12.59
N TYR A 354 20.20 6.33 11.74
CA TYR A 354 20.92 5.11 12.09
C TYR A 354 21.93 5.36 13.22
N ARG A 355 22.80 6.37 13.06
CA ARG A 355 23.86 6.70 14.04
C ARG A 355 23.28 7.07 15.41
N ASN A 356 22.21 7.86 15.43
CA ASN A 356 21.67 8.42 16.67
C ASN A 356 20.54 7.58 17.28
N LYS A 357 20.00 6.59 16.55
CA LYS A 357 18.81 5.81 16.92
C LYS A 357 17.64 6.70 17.41
N SER A 358 17.52 7.89 16.81
CA SER A 358 16.72 9.01 17.34
C SER A 358 15.26 9.02 16.86
N VAL A 359 14.89 8.15 15.92
CA VAL A 359 13.59 8.19 15.23
C VAL A 359 12.40 8.13 16.19
N GLY A 360 12.48 7.32 17.25
CA GLY A 360 11.40 7.19 18.24
C GLY A 360 11.15 8.48 19.00
N HIS A 361 12.22 9.14 19.46
CA HIS A 361 12.14 10.43 20.15
C HIS A 361 11.64 11.55 19.22
N LEU A 362 12.10 11.57 17.97
CA LEU A 362 11.63 12.55 16.98
C LEU A 362 10.12 12.42 16.71
N LEU A 363 9.64 11.19 16.46
CA LEU A 363 8.22 10.91 16.23
C LEU A 363 7.37 11.24 17.46
N LYS A 364 7.84 10.88 18.66
CA LYS A 364 7.17 11.23 19.92
C LYS A 364 7.09 12.76 20.08
N ASN A 365 8.17 13.48 19.86
CA ASN A 365 8.19 14.94 19.98
C ASN A 365 7.26 15.62 18.97
N MET A 366 7.19 15.13 17.73
CA MET A 366 6.24 15.64 16.75
C MET A 366 4.80 15.40 17.19
N PHE A 367 4.51 14.20 17.70
CA PHE A 367 3.18 13.89 18.25
C PHE A 367 2.81 14.79 19.43
N GLU A 368 3.74 14.98 20.37
CA GLU A 368 3.49 15.82 21.55
C GLU A 368 3.32 17.30 21.23
N LYS A 369 4.12 17.84 20.29
CA LYS A 369 4.07 19.27 19.95
C LYS A 369 2.88 19.63 19.07
N ARG A 370 2.46 18.74 18.17
CA ARG A 370 1.47 19.06 17.14
C ARG A 370 0.03 18.77 17.53
N ASN A 371 -0.19 17.95 18.55
CA ASN A 371 -1.55 17.52 18.91
C ASN A 371 -2.01 18.16 20.21
N ASN A 372 -3.30 18.46 20.30
CA ASN A 372 -3.92 18.99 21.50
C ASN A 372 -4.18 17.86 22.53
N PRO A 373 -4.52 18.19 23.79
CA PRO A 373 -4.79 17.18 24.82
C PRO A 373 -5.88 16.17 24.41
N GLN A 374 -6.95 16.63 23.77
CA GLN A 374 -8.06 15.75 23.35
C GLN A 374 -7.61 14.62 22.42
N VAL A 375 -6.72 14.90 21.47
CA VAL A 375 -6.15 13.87 20.60
C VAL A 375 -5.25 12.92 21.39
N LYS A 376 -4.43 13.45 22.31
CA LYS A 376 -3.51 12.63 23.11
C LYS A 376 -4.23 11.69 24.08
N ASP A 377 -5.42 12.07 24.53
CA ASP A 377 -6.24 11.25 25.42
C ASP A 377 -6.81 10.00 24.71
N VAL A 378 -7.02 10.07 23.40
CA VAL A 378 -7.66 8.99 22.61
C VAL A 378 -6.71 8.26 21.66
N LEU A 379 -5.53 8.84 21.40
CA LEU A 379 -4.55 8.32 20.46
C LEU A 379 -3.19 8.18 21.16
N PRO A 380 -2.66 6.97 21.39
CA PRO A 380 -1.36 6.81 22.01
C PRO A 380 -0.22 7.16 21.04
N SER A 381 0.97 7.41 21.59
CA SER A 381 2.20 7.47 20.79
C SER A 381 2.56 6.10 20.20
N LEU A 382 3.54 6.04 19.30
CA LEU A 382 4.05 4.77 18.79
C LEU A 382 4.56 3.86 19.92
N PRO A 383 4.17 2.57 19.94
CA PRO A 383 4.71 1.60 20.89
C PRO A 383 6.22 1.38 20.70
N GLU A 384 6.93 1.07 21.79
CA GLU A 384 8.37 0.79 21.77
C GLU A 384 8.74 -0.35 20.81
N LYS A 385 7.90 -1.39 20.73
CA LYS A 385 8.06 -2.49 19.77
C LYS A 385 8.10 -1.99 18.32
N SER A 386 7.21 -1.07 17.94
CA SER A 386 7.19 -0.48 16.60
C SER A 386 8.41 0.40 16.37
N ILE A 387 8.88 1.13 17.39
CA ILE A 387 10.11 1.94 17.30
C ILE A 387 11.34 1.05 17.11
N LYS A 388 11.41 -0.10 17.81
CA LYS A 388 12.48 -1.08 17.63
C LYS A 388 12.51 -1.60 16.20
N ILE A 389 11.37 -2.05 15.68
CA ILE A 389 11.25 -2.50 14.28
C ILE A 389 11.68 -1.39 13.31
N LEU A 390 11.23 -0.15 13.52
CA LEU A 390 11.62 0.96 12.66
C LEU A 390 13.14 1.19 12.65
N ASN A 391 13.80 1.13 13.81
CA ASN A 391 15.25 1.25 13.89
C ASN A 391 16.00 0.11 13.18
N GLU A 392 15.51 -1.13 13.28
CA GLU A 392 16.05 -2.28 12.54
C GLU A 392 15.90 -2.10 11.03
N ARG A 393 14.77 -1.53 10.59
CA ARG A 393 14.52 -1.23 9.17
C ARG A 393 15.39 -0.09 8.66
N ILE A 394 15.58 0.98 9.43
CA ILE A 394 16.52 2.07 9.12
C ILE A 394 17.93 1.53 8.94
N GLU A 395 18.35 0.60 9.81
CA GLU A 395 19.64 -0.07 9.70
C GLU A 395 19.77 -0.88 8.41
N LYS A 396 18.74 -1.61 7.99
CA LYS A 396 18.77 -2.34 6.71
C LYS A 396 18.85 -1.39 5.50
N VAL A 397 18.13 -0.26 5.51
CA VAL A 397 18.26 0.77 4.45
C VAL A 397 19.68 1.36 4.43
N HIS A 398 20.22 1.69 5.60
CA HIS A 398 21.59 2.19 5.72
C HIS A 398 22.62 1.20 5.16
N ASN A 399 22.48 -0.08 5.50
CA ASN A 399 23.37 -1.13 5.01
C ASN A 399 23.25 -1.33 3.49
N GLN A 400 22.07 -1.19 2.91
CA GLN A 400 21.89 -1.20 1.46
C GLN A 400 22.60 -0.02 0.79
N ILE A 401 22.51 1.19 1.36
CA ILE A 401 23.25 2.35 0.85
C ILE A 401 24.77 2.06 0.84
N LEU A 402 25.32 1.59 1.97
CA LEU A 402 26.75 1.24 2.07
C LEU A 402 27.17 0.14 1.07
N LYS A 403 26.30 -0.86 0.87
CA LYS A 403 26.53 -1.91 -0.11
C LYS A 403 26.62 -1.32 -1.51
N CYS A 404 25.66 -0.49 -1.92
CA CYS A 404 25.68 0.15 -3.23
C CYS A 404 26.90 1.07 -3.40
N GLU A 405 27.28 1.82 -2.36
CA GLU A 405 28.52 2.62 -2.40
C GLU A 405 29.73 1.75 -2.67
N SER A 406 29.93 0.67 -1.90
CA SER A 406 31.09 -0.20 -2.12
C SER A 406 31.09 -0.90 -3.48
N MET A 407 29.91 -1.17 -4.06
CA MET A 407 29.76 -1.78 -5.38
C MET A 407 30.00 -0.82 -6.55
N PHE A 408 29.60 0.45 -6.42
CA PHE A 408 29.57 1.41 -7.52
C PHE A 408 30.53 2.59 -7.36
N PHE A 409 31.27 2.66 -6.25
CA PHE A 409 32.32 3.65 -6.03
C PHE A 409 33.44 3.46 -7.07
N ASP A 410 33.63 4.45 -7.94
CA ASP A 410 34.69 4.45 -8.92
C ASP A 410 35.99 4.95 -8.27
N SER A 411 36.90 4.02 -7.99
CA SER A 411 38.20 4.26 -7.34
C SER A 411 39.21 5.08 -8.17
N ASN A 412 38.87 5.43 -9.43
CA ASN A 412 39.74 6.19 -10.34
C ASN A 412 39.57 7.72 -10.24
N ARG A 413 39.17 8.25 -9.08
CA ARG A 413 38.90 9.68 -8.83
C ARG A 413 39.87 10.37 -7.87
N THR A 414 41.07 9.83 -7.67
CA THR A 414 42.16 10.52 -6.96
C THR A 414 43.17 11.10 -7.91
#